data_AF-A0A4Y7PYG9-F1
#
_entry.id   AF-A0A4Y7PYG9-F1
#
_cell.length_a   1.000
_cell.length_b   1.000
_cell.length_c   1.000
_cell.angle_alpha   90.00
_cell.angle_beta   90.00
_cell.angle_gamma   90.00
#
_symmetry.space_group_name_H-M   'P 1'
#
loop_
_entity.id
_entity.type
_entity.pdbx_description
1 polymer ?
#
loop_
_entity_poly.entity_id
_entity_poly.type
_entity_poly.pdbx_seq_one_letter_code
_entity_poly.pdbx_strand_id
1 'polypeptide(L)'
;MSTFDQILTQQFSAPIPNEVIGLLRSIKLLHPNQQHVSVQDCCLPLTPWLRHKDISFEYLKDPQHSSHVLLQWDCYDRKLITRVLSGTLQFMYQGIEFLVYTVTWKRGPGYARETLYQFVFDSKDGTDTCARELLIEVHTWFHSLKDEIWVFQQGGWMKDKGLWDAIQSASWDDIVLENKFLEDLRRDTKTFFANKGIYESMGITWKRGLLLLGPPGNGKTESIKLLLKESTQAALYVKSFSTNFGPEAGVRNIFEHARNHAPCILVIEDIDSMVTPAVRSFFLNELDGLGKNEGILTIATTNHPERIDDAILNRPSRFDVKYNFSLPDFALRTQYAQKWVVKTSSLRVNTNWHIKFQKADEELAQDVAKLTDGWSFAFLKELFVSFLLRIAHDGLPLKGDNGDVEFADDILLQQAQRLSSQIVKAKDLEAKEVKPLEEQASISFRPQAFQPTFLREELGATFHSDSFF
;
A
#
# COMPACT_ATOMS: atom_id res chain seq x y z
N MET A 1 50.00 -7.98 -27.06
CA MET A 1 48.62 -7.64 -26.67
C MET A 1 47.73 -8.74 -27.20
N SER A 2 46.96 -9.40 -26.34
CA SER A 2 45.93 -10.33 -26.78
C SER A 2 44.91 -9.58 -27.66
N THR A 3 44.48 -10.19 -28.75
CA THR A 3 43.44 -9.61 -29.61
C THR A 3 42.11 -9.61 -28.85
N PHE A 4 41.18 -8.72 -29.22
CA PHE A 4 39.85 -8.67 -28.60
C PHE A 4 39.16 -10.05 -28.65
N ASP A 5 39.31 -10.79 -29.74
CA ASP A 5 38.83 -12.17 -29.88
C ASP A 5 39.50 -13.14 -28.92
N GLN A 6 40.80 -13.00 -28.67
CA GLN A 6 41.50 -13.82 -27.67
C GLN A 6 41.05 -13.47 -26.25
N ILE A 7 40.79 -12.19 -25.96
CA ILE A 7 40.25 -11.75 -24.67
C ILE A 7 38.83 -12.29 -24.49
N LEU A 8 37.97 -12.20 -25.50
CA LEU A 8 36.63 -12.78 -25.47
C LEU A 8 36.68 -14.29 -25.33
N THR A 9 37.49 -14.98 -26.14
CA THR A 9 37.65 -16.44 -26.06
C THR A 9 38.18 -16.85 -24.70
N GLN A 10 39.13 -16.12 -24.12
CA GLN A 10 39.65 -16.40 -22.78
C GLN A 10 38.60 -16.14 -21.68
N GLN A 11 37.82 -15.07 -21.78
CA GLN A 11 36.73 -14.76 -20.84
C GLN A 11 35.56 -15.76 -20.96
N PHE A 12 35.18 -16.13 -22.18
CA PHE A 12 34.15 -17.15 -22.44
C PHE A 12 34.65 -18.58 -22.23
N SER A 13 35.95 -18.85 -22.26
CA SER A 13 36.49 -20.20 -21.98
C SER A 13 37.00 -20.35 -20.55
N ALA A 14 37.02 -19.26 -19.77
CA ALA A 14 37.37 -19.31 -18.36
C ALA A 14 36.39 -20.25 -17.63
N PRO A 15 36.86 -21.08 -16.69
CA PRO A 15 36.00 -21.78 -15.74
C PRO A 15 35.42 -20.73 -14.80
N ILE A 16 34.30 -20.14 -15.19
CA ILE A 16 33.64 -19.10 -14.39
C ILE A 16 32.85 -19.82 -13.29
N PRO A 17 33.01 -19.46 -12.00
CA PRO A 17 32.15 -19.94 -10.91
C PRO A 17 30.72 -19.38 -10.96
N ASN A 18 30.33 -18.68 -12.03
CA ASN A 18 29.04 -18.02 -12.16
C ASN A 18 27.99 -19.03 -12.63
N GLU A 19 27.09 -19.39 -11.71
CA GLU A 19 26.05 -20.39 -11.87
C GLU A 19 25.15 -20.11 -13.07
N VAL A 20 24.92 -18.83 -13.40
CA VAL A 20 24.13 -18.40 -14.57
C VAL A 20 24.77 -18.85 -15.87
N ILE A 21 26.06 -18.58 -16.06
CA ILE A 21 26.76 -18.83 -17.33
C ILE A 21 26.91 -20.34 -17.55
N GLY A 22 27.22 -21.10 -16.50
CA GLY A 22 27.26 -22.56 -16.56
C GLY A 22 25.91 -23.16 -16.96
N LEU A 23 24.82 -22.64 -16.40
CA LEU A 23 23.47 -23.07 -16.75
C LEU A 23 23.12 -22.79 -18.21
N LEU A 24 23.36 -21.56 -18.67
CA LEU A 24 23.07 -21.14 -20.05
C LEU A 24 23.85 -21.99 -21.07
N ARG A 25 25.13 -22.29 -20.81
CA ARG A 25 25.92 -23.18 -21.68
C ARG A 25 25.38 -24.59 -21.72
N SER A 26 25.03 -25.14 -20.56
CA SER A 26 24.52 -26.51 -20.46
C SER A 26 23.20 -26.66 -21.23
N ILE A 27 22.29 -25.71 -21.08
CA ILE A 27 21.00 -25.70 -21.80
C ILE A 27 21.23 -25.51 -23.32
N LYS A 28 22.20 -24.67 -23.72
CA LYS A 28 22.54 -24.50 -25.14
C LYS A 28 23.15 -25.75 -25.77
N LEU A 29 23.91 -26.54 -25.01
CA LEU A 29 24.45 -27.83 -25.45
C LEU A 29 23.36 -28.89 -25.62
N LEU A 30 22.33 -28.87 -24.77
CA LEU A 30 21.16 -29.74 -24.90
C LEU A 30 20.30 -29.39 -26.12
N HIS A 31 20.21 -28.09 -26.46
CA HIS A 31 19.37 -27.56 -27.54
C HIS A 31 20.16 -26.69 -28.52
N PRO A 32 21.12 -27.26 -29.27
CA PRO A 32 22.08 -26.48 -30.06
C PRO A 32 21.41 -25.69 -31.20
N ASN A 33 20.41 -26.30 -31.85
CA ASN A 33 19.78 -25.78 -33.06
C ASN A 33 18.54 -24.91 -32.81
N GLN A 34 18.11 -24.80 -31.54
CA GLN A 34 16.94 -24.01 -31.16
C GLN A 34 17.35 -22.59 -30.76
N GLN A 35 16.36 -21.70 -30.67
CA GLN A 35 16.51 -20.33 -30.18
C GLN A 35 16.45 -20.31 -28.65
N HIS A 36 17.11 -19.31 -28.08
CA HIS A 36 17.35 -19.19 -26.64
C HIS A 36 17.12 -17.76 -26.20
N VAL A 37 16.23 -17.54 -25.23
CA VAL A 37 16.02 -16.24 -24.60
C VAL A 37 16.09 -16.38 -23.08
N SER A 38 16.95 -15.59 -22.47
CA SER A 38 17.20 -15.61 -21.02
C SER A 38 16.55 -14.41 -20.35
N VAL A 39 15.80 -14.65 -19.28
CA VAL A 39 15.20 -13.60 -18.45
C VAL A 39 15.61 -13.82 -17.00
N GLN A 40 16.26 -12.82 -16.42
CA GLN A 40 16.54 -12.78 -15.00
C GLN A 40 15.51 -11.86 -14.34
N ASP A 41 14.54 -12.49 -13.68
CA ASP A 41 13.43 -11.80 -13.01
C ASP A 41 13.09 -12.59 -11.75
N CYS A 42 12.92 -11.90 -10.61
CA CYS A 42 12.57 -12.55 -9.36
C CYS A 42 11.13 -13.06 -9.33
N CYS A 43 10.26 -12.61 -10.26
CA CYS A 43 8.85 -12.99 -10.27
C CYS A 43 8.18 -12.96 -11.65
N LEU A 44 8.75 -13.62 -12.67
CA LEU A 44 8.08 -13.75 -13.97
C LEU A 44 6.73 -14.52 -13.83
N PRO A 45 5.59 -13.89 -14.10
CA PRO A 45 4.26 -14.40 -13.81
C PRO A 45 3.71 -15.25 -14.96
N LEU A 46 4.57 -16.09 -15.54
CA LEU A 46 4.28 -16.87 -16.74
C LEU A 46 3.11 -17.83 -16.53
N THR A 47 3.10 -18.65 -15.48
CA THR A 47 2.03 -19.64 -15.30
C THR A 47 0.67 -19.02 -14.93
N PRO A 48 0.56 -17.97 -14.09
CA PRO A 48 -0.69 -17.22 -13.97
C PRO A 48 -1.18 -16.64 -15.30
N TRP A 49 -0.28 -16.10 -16.13
CA TRP A 49 -0.61 -15.56 -17.43
C TRP A 49 -1.12 -16.63 -18.40
N LEU A 50 -0.45 -17.78 -18.47
CA LEU A 50 -0.86 -18.91 -19.32
C LEU A 50 -2.27 -19.38 -18.95
N ARG A 51 -2.58 -19.51 -17.65
CA ARG A 51 -3.94 -19.84 -17.18
C ARG A 51 -4.97 -18.81 -17.62
N HIS A 52 -4.65 -17.52 -17.53
CA HIS A 52 -5.56 -16.46 -17.96
C HIS A 52 -5.85 -16.48 -19.47
N LYS A 53 -4.89 -16.93 -20.28
CA LYS A 53 -5.04 -17.07 -21.73
C LYS A 53 -5.65 -18.41 -22.15
N ASP A 54 -6.07 -19.24 -21.20
CA ASP A 54 -6.51 -20.62 -21.43
C ASP A 54 -5.47 -21.46 -22.21
N ILE A 55 -4.19 -21.15 -22.03
CA ILE A 55 -3.08 -21.90 -22.63
C ILE A 55 -2.74 -23.06 -21.71
N SER A 56 -2.85 -24.28 -22.25
CA SER A 56 -2.45 -25.50 -21.55
C SER A 56 -0.92 -25.56 -21.42
N PHE A 57 -0.46 -25.97 -20.23
CA PHE A 57 0.96 -26.15 -19.95
C PHE A 57 1.19 -27.36 -19.03
N GLU A 58 2.37 -27.94 -19.13
CA GLU A 58 2.80 -29.08 -18.33
C GLU A 58 4.18 -28.84 -17.73
N TYR A 59 4.38 -29.28 -16.49
CA TYR A 59 5.73 -29.39 -15.92
C TYR A 59 6.28 -30.78 -16.21
N LEU A 60 7.37 -30.83 -16.96
CA LEU A 60 8.00 -32.09 -17.34
C LEU A 60 8.56 -32.82 -16.10
N LYS A 61 8.27 -34.12 -16.03
CA LYS A 61 8.73 -35.03 -14.98
C LYS A 61 9.86 -35.90 -15.53
N ASP A 62 11.04 -35.33 -15.66
CA ASP A 62 12.23 -36.09 -16.06
C ASP A 62 12.87 -36.78 -14.84
N PRO A 63 13.19 -38.09 -14.89
CA PRO A 63 13.99 -38.78 -13.87
C PRO A 63 15.38 -38.17 -13.61
N GLN A 64 16.00 -37.49 -14.57
CA GLN A 64 17.33 -36.85 -14.45
C GLN A 64 17.27 -35.36 -14.08
N HIS A 65 16.14 -34.70 -14.33
CA HIS A 65 15.93 -33.25 -14.14
C HIS A 65 14.60 -32.95 -13.42
N SER A 66 14.34 -33.68 -12.34
CA SER A 66 13.09 -33.63 -11.60
C SER A 66 12.70 -32.19 -11.23
N SER A 67 11.52 -31.74 -11.67
CA SER A 67 10.97 -30.45 -11.26
C SER A 67 10.85 -30.42 -9.73
N HIS A 68 11.58 -29.52 -9.07
CA HIS A 68 11.58 -29.34 -7.63
C HIS A 68 10.37 -28.49 -7.24
N VAL A 69 9.28 -29.19 -6.97
CA VAL A 69 8.00 -28.60 -6.61
C VAL A 69 7.87 -28.58 -5.09
N LEU A 70 7.72 -27.38 -4.52
CA LEU A 70 7.35 -27.19 -3.13
C LEU A 70 5.84 -26.99 -3.02
N LEU A 71 5.23 -27.67 -2.06
CA LEU A 71 3.91 -27.32 -1.58
C LEU A 71 4.07 -26.25 -0.50
N GLN A 72 3.39 -25.13 -0.68
CA GLN A 72 3.34 -24.04 0.29
C GLN A 72 1.88 -23.86 0.72
N TRP A 73 1.65 -23.75 2.03
CA TRP A 73 0.34 -23.36 2.55
C TRP A 73 0.18 -21.85 2.38
N ASP A 74 -0.82 -21.43 1.62
CA ASP A 74 -1.25 -20.03 1.59
C ASP A 74 -2.20 -19.81 2.78
N CYS A 75 -1.73 -19.04 3.77
CA CYS A 75 -2.50 -18.77 4.97
C CYS A 75 -3.70 -17.83 4.74
N TYR A 76 -3.68 -17.02 3.68
CA TYR A 76 -4.76 -16.09 3.36
C TYR A 76 -5.91 -16.83 2.68
N ASP A 77 -5.59 -17.57 1.61
CA ASP A 77 -6.58 -18.33 0.84
C ASP A 77 -6.87 -19.71 1.42
N ARG A 78 -6.17 -20.11 2.48
CA ARG A 78 -6.28 -21.42 3.16
C ARG A 78 -6.21 -22.59 2.18
N LYS A 79 -5.30 -22.51 1.21
CA LYS A 79 -5.11 -23.52 0.17
C LYS A 79 -3.65 -23.92 0.04
N LEU A 80 -3.41 -25.16 -0.37
CA LEU A 80 -2.09 -25.60 -0.80
C LEU A 80 -1.81 -25.00 -2.18
N ILE A 81 -0.79 -24.16 -2.27
CA ILE A 81 -0.27 -23.66 -3.53
C ILE A 81 0.99 -24.44 -3.91
N THR A 82 1.10 -24.72 -5.20
CA THR A 82 2.26 -25.41 -5.78
C THR A 82 3.25 -24.36 -6.28
N ARG A 83 4.45 -24.35 -5.69
CA ARG A 83 5.54 -23.47 -6.11
C ARG A 83 6.66 -24.28 -6.74
N VAL A 84 7.05 -23.94 -7.96
CA VAL A 84 8.20 -24.57 -8.62
C VAL A 84 9.46 -23.78 -8.28
N LEU A 85 10.44 -24.44 -7.65
CA LEU A 85 11.76 -23.84 -7.36
C LEU A 85 12.67 -23.89 -8.59
N SER A 86 12.74 -25.08 -9.18
CA SER A 86 13.47 -25.34 -10.42
C SER A 86 12.71 -26.40 -11.21
N GLY A 87 12.70 -26.32 -12.54
CA GLY A 87 12.01 -27.29 -13.37
C GLY A 87 11.84 -26.83 -14.81
N THR A 88 11.25 -27.69 -15.63
CA THR A 88 11.02 -27.42 -17.05
C THR A 88 9.52 -27.36 -17.31
N LEU A 89 9.06 -26.21 -17.77
CA LEU A 89 7.69 -25.94 -18.18
C LEU A 89 7.58 -26.06 -19.70
N GLN A 90 6.57 -26.77 -20.20
CA GLN A 90 6.26 -26.88 -21.63
C GLN A 90 4.89 -26.29 -21.91
N PHE A 91 4.75 -25.51 -22.98
CA PHE A 91 3.48 -24.98 -23.46
C PHE A 91 3.55 -24.60 -24.94
N MET A 92 2.38 -24.38 -25.56
CA MET A 92 2.24 -23.90 -26.94
C MET A 92 1.81 -22.45 -26.96
N TYR A 93 2.51 -21.59 -27.71
CA TYR A 93 2.13 -20.19 -27.91
C TYR A 93 2.28 -19.83 -29.39
N GLN A 94 1.22 -19.27 -29.99
CA GLN A 94 1.16 -18.93 -31.42
C GLN A 94 1.59 -20.09 -32.37
N GLY A 95 1.31 -21.33 -31.96
CA GLY A 95 1.69 -22.54 -32.71
C GLY A 95 3.20 -22.82 -32.73
N ILE A 96 3.93 -22.33 -31.73
CA ILE A 96 5.33 -22.66 -31.43
C ILE A 96 5.37 -23.31 -30.04
N GLU A 97 6.15 -24.37 -29.92
CA GLU A 97 6.40 -25.03 -28.65
C GLU A 97 7.51 -24.32 -27.88
N PHE A 98 7.25 -24.00 -26.62
CA PHE A 98 8.21 -23.41 -25.70
C PHE A 98 8.56 -24.38 -24.58
N LEU A 99 9.86 -24.54 -24.34
CA LEU A 99 10.43 -25.16 -23.16
C LEU A 99 11.09 -24.09 -22.29
N VAL A 100 10.62 -23.94 -21.04
CA VAL A 100 11.13 -22.93 -20.11
C VAL A 100 11.79 -23.61 -18.93
N TYR A 101 13.11 -23.51 -18.87
CA TYR A 101 13.90 -23.94 -17.73
C TYR A 101 13.91 -22.83 -16.68
N THR A 102 13.36 -23.13 -15.51
CA THR A 102 13.37 -22.24 -14.35
C THR A 102 14.41 -22.76 -13.37
N VAL A 103 15.28 -21.89 -12.87
CA VAL A 103 16.25 -22.22 -11.81
C VAL A 103 16.32 -21.07 -10.82
N THR A 104 16.18 -21.39 -9.53
CA THR A 104 16.24 -20.40 -8.45
C THR A 104 17.40 -20.69 -7.50
N TRP A 105 18.21 -19.68 -7.17
CA TRP A 105 19.28 -19.77 -6.17
C TRP A 105 19.26 -18.59 -5.19
N LYS A 106 19.99 -18.71 -4.08
CA LYS A 106 20.16 -17.63 -3.11
C LYS A 106 21.32 -16.73 -3.53
N ARG A 107 21.17 -15.42 -3.44
CA ARG A 107 22.25 -14.45 -3.69
C ARG A 107 22.59 -13.68 -2.42
N GLY A 108 23.82 -13.86 -1.91
CA GLY A 108 24.37 -13.10 -0.78
C GLY A 108 23.76 -13.42 0.59
N PRO A 109 24.15 -12.69 1.65
CA PRO A 109 23.58 -12.85 2.98
C PRO A 109 22.14 -12.33 3.04
N GLY A 110 21.18 -13.19 3.42
CA GLY A 110 19.77 -12.83 3.60
C GLY A 110 18.78 -13.78 2.91
N TYR A 111 17.56 -13.30 2.64
CA TYR A 111 16.49 -14.03 1.94
C TYR A 111 16.38 -13.68 0.45
N ALA A 112 17.32 -12.93 -0.11
CA ALA A 112 17.30 -12.55 -1.53
C ALA A 112 17.49 -13.79 -2.42
N ARG A 113 16.55 -13.98 -3.35
CA ARG A 113 16.56 -15.07 -4.33
C ARG A 113 16.66 -14.48 -5.73
N GLU A 114 17.40 -15.17 -6.58
CA GLU A 114 17.41 -14.92 -8.01
C GLU A 114 16.81 -16.11 -8.73
N THR A 115 16.01 -15.82 -9.75
CA THR A 115 15.44 -16.83 -10.62
C THR A 115 15.81 -16.49 -12.05
N LEU A 116 16.31 -17.49 -12.77
CA LEU A 116 16.55 -17.44 -14.21
C LEU A 116 15.47 -18.25 -14.91
N TYR A 117 14.91 -17.67 -15.95
CA TYR A 117 14.03 -18.32 -16.90
C TYR A 117 14.75 -18.39 -18.24
N GLN A 118 15.00 -19.61 -18.71
CA GLN A 118 15.61 -19.86 -20.01
C GLN A 118 14.56 -20.45 -20.94
N PHE A 119 14.12 -19.67 -21.92
CA PHE A 119 13.18 -20.06 -22.95
C PHE A 119 13.93 -20.69 -24.12
N VAL A 120 13.48 -21.87 -24.51
CA VAL A 120 13.99 -22.63 -25.66
C VAL A 120 12.81 -22.95 -26.57
N PHE A 121 12.94 -22.66 -27.86
CA PHE A 121 11.87 -22.81 -28.84
C PHE A 121 12.42 -22.90 -30.26
N ASP A 122 11.63 -23.47 -31.16
CA ASP A 122 11.92 -23.48 -32.59
C ASP A 122 11.30 -22.25 -33.26
N SER A 123 12.15 -21.31 -33.64
CA SER A 123 11.71 -20.11 -34.35
C SER A 123 11.43 -20.40 -35.82
N LYS A 124 10.23 -20.01 -36.28
CA LYS A 124 9.82 -20.12 -37.70
C LYS A 124 10.61 -19.17 -38.60
N ASP A 125 11.06 -18.03 -38.07
CA ASP A 125 11.80 -17.00 -38.80
C ASP A 125 13.30 -16.96 -38.45
N GLY A 126 13.75 -17.87 -37.57
CA GLY A 126 15.13 -17.94 -37.08
C GLY A 126 15.51 -16.90 -36.03
N THR A 127 14.59 -16.00 -35.63
CA THR A 127 14.82 -14.89 -34.70
C THR A 127 14.22 -15.14 -33.31
N ASP A 128 14.47 -14.23 -32.36
CA ASP A 128 13.91 -14.25 -31.00
C ASP A 128 12.59 -13.47 -30.85
N THR A 129 12.01 -12.99 -31.95
CA THR A 129 10.87 -12.05 -31.97
C THR A 129 9.65 -12.60 -31.21
N CYS A 130 9.24 -13.84 -31.48
CA CYS A 130 8.07 -14.45 -30.81
C CYS A 130 8.24 -14.55 -29.29
N ALA A 131 9.44 -14.86 -28.80
CA ALA A 131 9.73 -14.90 -27.37
C ALA A 131 9.70 -13.50 -26.74
N ARG A 132 10.19 -12.47 -27.44
CA ARG A 132 10.09 -11.08 -26.96
C ARG A 132 8.65 -10.62 -26.88
N GLU A 133 7.84 -10.91 -27.88
CA GLU A 133 6.41 -10.58 -27.88
C GLU A 133 5.67 -11.28 -26.73
N LEU A 134 5.93 -12.57 -26.52
CA LEU A 134 5.41 -13.32 -25.38
C LEU A 134 5.78 -12.65 -24.04
N LEU A 135 7.06 -12.33 -23.85
CA LEU A 135 7.54 -11.70 -22.60
C LEU A 135 6.92 -10.33 -22.40
N ILE A 136 6.82 -9.51 -23.45
CA ILE A 136 6.13 -8.22 -23.41
C ILE A 136 4.68 -8.45 -22.98
N GLU A 137 3.96 -9.39 -23.58
CA GLU A 137 2.56 -9.65 -23.25
C GLU A 137 2.37 -10.14 -21.81
N VAL A 138 3.26 -11.03 -21.34
CA VAL A 138 3.26 -11.52 -19.95
C VAL A 138 3.48 -10.36 -18.97
N HIS A 139 4.49 -9.50 -19.22
CA HIS A 139 4.77 -8.34 -18.39
C HIS A 139 3.64 -7.31 -18.45
N THR A 140 3.14 -6.97 -19.64
CA THR A 140 2.02 -6.04 -19.81
C THR A 140 0.79 -6.53 -19.05
N TRP A 141 0.46 -7.82 -19.15
CA TRP A 141 -0.64 -8.41 -18.39
C TRP A 141 -0.39 -8.42 -16.89
N PHE A 142 0.85 -8.64 -16.44
CA PHE A 142 1.15 -8.61 -15.02
C PHE A 142 1.09 -7.21 -14.44
N HIS A 143 1.56 -6.21 -15.17
CA HIS A 143 1.49 -4.82 -14.78
C HIS A 143 0.09 -4.22 -14.97
N SER A 144 -0.79 -4.88 -15.74
CA SER A 144 -2.21 -4.51 -15.78
C SER A 144 -2.85 -4.72 -14.40
N LEU A 145 -3.56 -3.70 -13.94
CA LEU A 145 -4.36 -3.72 -12.73
C LEU A 145 -5.68 -4.43 -13.07
N LYS A 146 -5.87 -5.65 -12.56
CA LYS A 146 -7.05 -6.50 -12.83
C LYS A 146 -7.99 -6.47 -11.65
N ASP A 147 -8.73 -5.38 -11.52
CA ASP A 147 -9.55 -5.14 -10.33
C ASP A 147 -8.70 -5.16 -9.04
N GLU A 148 -7.53 -4.55 -9.11
CA GLU A 148 -6.53 -4.48 -8.04
C GLU A 148 -5.89 -3.09 -8.04
N ILE A 149 -5.31 -2.67 -6.92
CA ILE A 149 -4.53 -1.43 -6.80
C ILE A 149 -3.11 -1.74 -6.28
N TRP A 150 -2.11 -0.98 -6.75
CA TRP A 150 -0.76 -1.08 -6.21
C TRP A 150 -0.68 -0.46 -4.82
N VAL A 151 -0.16 -1.22 -3.85
CA VAL A 151 0.08 -0.78 -2.47
C VAL A 151 1.54 -1.00 -2.10
N PHE A 152 2.23 0.04 -1.65
CA PHE A 152 3.55 -0.06 -1.06
C PHE A 152 3.45 -0.20 0.45
N GLN A 153 3.85 -1.35 0.96
CA GLN A 153 3.94 -1.64 2.39
C GLN A 153 4.99 -2.73 2.65
N GLN A 154 5.57 -2.76 3.86
CA GLN A 154 6.55 -3.79 4.27
C GLN A 154 7.76 -3.91 3.32
N GLY A 155 8.18 -2.80 2.70
CA GLY A 155 9.39 -2.75 1.88
C GLY A 155 9.21 -3.05 0.39
N GLY A 156 7.98 -3.22 -0.11
CA GLY A 156 7.75 -3.46 -1.54
C GLY A 156 6.35 -3.13 -2.03
N TRP A 157 6.20 -3.09 -3.35
CA TRP A 157 4.91 -2.95 -4.05
C TRP A 157 4.22 -4.30 -4.15
N MET A 158 2.94 -4.35 -3.78
CA MET A 158 2.07 -5.50 -3.91
C MET A 158 0.73 -5.07 -4.49
N LYS A 159 -0.01 -6.00 -5.08
CA LYS A 159 -1.39 -5.75 -5.51
C LYS A 159 -2.35 -6.04 -4.36
N ASP A 160 -3.32 -5.16 -4.14
CA ASP A 160 -4.31 -5.28 -3.08
C ASP A 160 -5.72 -5.25 -3.67
N LYS A 161 -6.38 -6.42 -3.68
CA LYS A 161 -7.77 -6.55 -4.13
C LYS A 161 -8.75 -6.01 -3.09
N GLY A 162 -8.45 -6.16 -1.80
CA GLY A 162 -9.35 -5.69 -0.73
C GLY A 162 -9.50 -4.17 -0.73
N LEU A 163 -8.39 -3.45 -0.94
CA LEU A 163 -8.43 -1.99 -1.11
C LEU A 163 -9.15 -1.59 -2.39
N TRP A 164 -8.98 -2.34 -3.49
CA TRP A 164 -9.73 -2.11 -4.72
C TRP A 164 -11.25 -2.25 -4.50
N ASP A 165 -11.70 -3.33 -3.88
CA ASP A 165 -13.13 -3.56 -3.59
C ASP A 165 -13.69 -2.46 -2.67
N ALA A 166 -12.89 -1.99 -1.70
CA ALA A 166 -13.24 -0.85 -0.84
C ALA A 166 -13.36 0.47 -1.63
N ILE A 167 -12.51 0.70 -2.63
CA ILE A 167 -12.61 1.86 -3.52
C ILE A 167 -13.87 1.76 -4.39
N GLN A 168 -14.14 0.60 -4.98
CA GLN A 168 -15.31 0.41 -5.86
C GLN A 168 -16.64 0.52 -5.11
N SER A 169 -16.69 0.13 -3.84
CA SER A 169 -17.89 0.25 -3.01
C SER A 169 -18.16 1.67 -2.47
N ALA A 170 -17.18 2.59 -2.51
CA ALA A 170 -17.34 3.94 -1.99
C ALA A 170 -18.36 4.77 -2.79
N SER A 171 -19.19 5.58 -2.12
CA SER A 171 -20.11 6.54 -2.74
C SER A 171 -19.87 7.98 -2.25
N TRP A 172 -20.02 8.97 -3.12
CA TRP A 172 -20.03 10.38 -2.72
C TRP A 172 -21.20 10.69 -1.77
N ASP A 173 -22.30 9.93 -1.88
CA ASP A 173 -23.43 10.05 -0.98
C ASP A 173 -23.10 9.63 0.46
N ASP A 174 -22.00 8.91 0.70
CA ASP A 174 -21.57 8.52 2.04
C ASP A 174 -20.75 9.62 2.73
N ILE A 175 -20.27 10.62 1.97
CA ILE A 175 -19.52 11.76 2.50
C ILE A 175 -20.49 12.88 2.86
N VAL A 176 -20.27 13.48 4.04
CA VAL A 176 -21.02 14.63 4.54
C VAL A 176 -20.03 15.77 4.66
N LEU A 177 -19.77 16.45 3.55
CA LEU A 177 -18.90 17.62 3.46
C LEU A 177 -19.58 18.66 2.57
N GLU A 178 -19.11 19.91 2.63
CA GLU A 178 -19.65 20.97 1.79
C GLU A 178 -19.52 20.62 0.29
N ASN A 179 -20.62 20.73 -0.46
CA ASN A 179 -20.65 20.37 -1.88
C ASN A 179 -19.56 21.10 -2.69
N LYS A 180 -19.37 22.39 -2.43
CA LYS A 180 -18.34 23.19 -3.14
C LYS A 180 -16.93 22.64 -2.89
N PHE A 181 -16.62 22.25 -1.65
CA PHE A 181 -15.34 21.69 -1.28
C PHE A 181 -15.06 20.38 -2.04
N LEU A 182 -16.06 19.49 -2.13
CA LEU A 182 -15.94 18.24 -2.88
C LEU A 182 -15.79 18.47 -4.38
N GLU A 183 -16.58 19.38 -4.96
CA GLU A 183 -16.50 19.72 -6.38
C GLU A 183 -15.17 20.33 -6.77
N ASP A 184 -14.60 21.22 -5.93
CA ASP A 184 -13.27 21.79 -6.16
C ASP A 184 -12.19 20.68 -6.14
N LEU A 185 -12.23 19.76 -5.17
CA LEU A 185 -11.31 18.63 -5.07
C LEU A 185 -11.40 17.67 -6.27
N ARG A 186 -12.62 17.36 -6.71
CA ARG A 186 -12.89 16.54 -7.91
C ARG A 186 -12.37 17.23 -9.17
N ARG A 187 -12.65 18.53 -9.32
CA ARG A 187 -12.21 19.32 -10.46
C ARG A 187 -10.69 19.34 -10.56
N ASP A 188 -9.97 19.59 -9.47
CA ASP A 188 -8.51 19.67 -9.50
C ASP A 188 -7.86 18.35 -9.93
N THR A 189 -8.42 17.22 -9.51
CA THR A 189 -7.96 15.89 -9.92
C THR A 189 -8.24 15.64 -11.40
N LYS A 190 -9.48 15.87 -11.86
CA LYS A 190 -9.91 15.59 -13.24
C LYS A 190 -9.25 16.51 -14.26
N THR A 191 -9.20 17.80 -13.96
CA THR A 191 -8.65 18.82 -14.89
C THR A 191 -7.14 18.70 -15.03
N PHE A 192 -6.42 18.25 -13.99
CA PHE A 192 -4.99 17.98 -14.11
C PHE A 192 -4.69 17.01 -15.25
N PHE A 193 -5.40 15.88 -15.33
CA PHE A 193 -5.16 14.90 -16.38
C PHE A 193 -5.68 15.34 -17.74
N ALA A 194 -6.85 15.99 -17.79
CA ALA A 194 -7.44 16.47 -19.03
C ALA A 194 -6.60 17.55 -19.73
N ASN A 195 -5.83 18.34 -18.96
CA ASN A 195 -5.14 19.52 -19.45
C ASN A 195 -3.66 19.31 -19.80
N LYS A 196 -3.21 18.06 -20.03
CA LYS A 196 -1.80 17.77 -20.40
C LYS A 196 -1.25 18.72 -21.48
N GLY A 197 -1.97 18.85 -22.60
CA GLY A 197 -1.53 19.70 -23.72
C GLY A 197 -1.44 21.20 -23.36
N ILE A 198 -2.22 21.66 -22.38
CA ILE A 198 -2.12 23.04 -21.87
C ILE A 198 -0.80 23.23 -21.12
N TYR A 199 -0.44 22.29 -20.23
CA TYR A 199 0.85 22.32 -19.53
C TYR A 199 2.03 22.34 -20.52
N GLU A 200 2.00 21.46 -21.52
CA GLU A 200 3.00 21.39 -22.58
C GLU A 200 3.09 22.73 -23.36
N SER A 201 1.96 23.32 -23.74
CA SER A 201 1.92 24.60 -24.47
C SER A 201 2.47 25.79 -23.68
N MET A 202 2.38 25.74 -22.35
CA MET A 202 2.88 26.76 -21.43
C MET A 202 4.34 26.52 -21.00
N GLY A 203 4.95 25.39 -21.40
CA GLY A 203 6.32 25.04 -21.02
C GLY A 203 6.51 24.75 -19.53
N ILE A 204 5.43 24.37 -18.83
CA ILE A 204 5.45 24.03 -17.40
C ILE A 204 5.39 22.51 -17.21
N THR A 205 6.11 22.00 -16.21
CA THR A 205 6.10 20.56 -15.89
C THR A 205 4.70 20.11 -15.54
N TRP A 206 4.21 19.08 -16.24
CA TRP A 206 2.91 18.45 -15.97
C TRP A 206 2.99 17.57 -14.72
N LYS A 207 3.06 18.21 -13.55
CA LYS A 207 3.00 17.57 -12.22
C LYS A 207 2.11 18.41 -11.30
N ARG A 208 1.51 17.78 -10.29
CA ARG A 208 0.66 18.48 -9.33
C ARG A 208 0.68 17.77 -7.98
N GLY A 209 0.68 18.53 -6.89
CA GLY A 209 0.52 18.00 -5.54
C GLY A 209 -0.73 18.55 -4.86
N LEU A 210 -1.54 17.66 -4.29
CA LEU A 210 -2.67 17.97 -3.40
C LEU A 210 -2.32 17.51 -1.97
N LEU A 211 -2.52 18.38 -0.99
CA LEU A 211 -2.31 18.05 0.42
C LEU A 211 -3.63 18.18 1.20
N LEU A 212 -4.07 17.07 1.78
CA LEU A 212 -5.28 16.98 2.57
C LEU A 212 -4.90 17.05 4.05
N LEU A 213 -5.27 18.16 4.69
CA LEU A 213 -4.87 18.54 6.04
C LEU A 213 -6.06 18.42 6.99
N GLY A 214 -5.84 18.02 8.24
CA GLY A 214 -6.84 18.17 9.31
C GLY A 214 -6.94 16.96 10.23
N PRO A 215 -7.72 17.03 11.32
CA PRO A 215 -7.80 15.97 12.31
C PRO A 215 -8.25 14.61 11.74
N PRO A 216 -7.91 13.49 12.40
CA PRO A 216 -8.30 12.15 11.98
C PRO A 216 -9.82 11.97 12.00
N GLY A 217 -10.33 11.14 11.08
CA GLY A 217 -11.74 10.76 11.04
C GLY A 217 -12.69 11.77 10.42
N ASN A 218 -12.20 12.72 9.61
CA ASN A 218 -13.03 13.74 8.93
C ASN A 218 -13.14 13.56 7.40
N GLY A 219 -12.83 12.37 6.87
CA GLY A 219 -13.13 12.02 5.48
C GLY A 219 -11.99 12.21 4.46
N LYS A 220 -10.73 12.44 4.88
CA LYS A 220 -9.57 12.50 3.98
C LYS A 220 -9.40 11.23 3.12
N THR A 221 -9.25 10.08 3.78
CA THR A 221 -9.08 8.78 3.12
C THR A 221 -10.30 8.38 2.29
N GLU A 222 -11.52 8.64 2.77
CA GLU A 222 -12.74 8.35 2.00
C GLU A 222 -12.83 9.22 0.74
N SER A 223 -12.45 10.51 0.83
CA SER A 223 -12.38 11.39 -0.34
C SER A 223 -11.37 10.88 -1.37
N ILE A 224 -10.22 10.38 -0.92
CA ILE A 224 -9.21 9.77 -1.81
C ILE A 224 -9.80 8.56 -2.54
N LYS A 225 -10.46 7.63 -1.83
CA LYS A 225 -11.07 6.45 -2.47
C LYS A 225 -12.02 6.85 -3.60
N LEU A 226 -12.83 7.88 -3.38
CA LEU A 226 -13.76 8.36 -4.41
C LEU A 226 -13.06 9.01 -5.60
N LEU A 227 -12.01 9.80 -5.36
CA LEU A 227 -11.18 10.33 -6.45
C LEU A 227 -10.53 9.22 -7.27
N LEU A 228 -10.04 8.17 -6.60
CA LEU A 228 -9.47 7.00 -7.27
C LEU A 228 -10.53 6.22 -8.06
N LYS A 229 -11.75 6.09 -7.52
CA LYS A 229 -12.88 5.43 -8.20
C LYS A 229 -13.29 6.16 -9.50
N GLU A 230 -13.26 7.49 -9.51
CA GLU A 230 -13.59 8.30 -10.69
C GLU A 230 -12.43 8.43 -11.70
N SER A 231 -11.21 8.08 -11.28
CA SER A 231 -10.01 8.19 -12.09
C SER A 231 -9.87 7.02 -13.06
N THR A 232 -9.36 7.29 -14.26
CA THR A 232 -8.97 6.25 -15.23
C THR A 232 -7.46 5.97 -15.20
N GLN A 233 -6.71 6.68 -14.38
CA GLN A 233 -5.25 6.58 -14.29
C GLN A 233 -4.85 5.49 -13.28
N ALA A 234 -3.64 4.95 -13.44
CA ALA A 234 -3.08 4.03 -12.47
C ALA A 234 -3.01 4.70 -11.09
N ALA A 235 -3.43 3.97 -10.05
CA ALA A 235 -3.39 4.43 -8.67
C ALA A 235 -2.31 3.67 -7.90
N LEU A 236 -1.44 4.42 -7.23
CA LEU A 236 -0.32 3.91 -6.44
C LEU A 236 -0.49 4.37 -5.00
N TYR A 237 -0.71 3.44 -4.09
CA TYR A 237 -1.05 3.74 -2.70
C TYR A 237 0.11 3.42 -1.75
N VAL A 238 0.58 4.39 -0.99
CA VAL A 238 1.73 4.24 -0.10
C VAL A 238 1.27 4.31 1.35
N LYS A 239 1.59 3.26 2.13
CA LYS A 239 1.30 3.18 3.58
C LYS A 239 2.53 3.30 4.47
N SER A 240 3.74 3.17 3.92
CA SER A 240 5.00 3.26 4.67
C SER A 240 6.17 3.55 3.73
N PHE A 241 7.22 4.20 4.23
CA PHE A 241 8.51 4.28 3.53
C PHE A 241 9.49 3.18 3.93
N SER A 242 9.18 2.36 4.94
CA SER A 242 10.12 1.40 5.51
C SER A 242 10.49 0.28 4.54
N THR A 243 11.79 -0.01 4.44
CA THR A 243 12.36 -1.14 3.70
C THR A 243 13.52 -1.76 4.47
N ASN A 244 13.98 -2.95 4.05
CA ASN A 244 15.18 -3.59 4.61
C ASN A 244 16.47 -2.78 4.35
N PHE A 245 16.46 -1.83 3.42
CA PHE A 245 17.58 -0.95 3.07
C PHE A 245 17.41 0.46 3.64
N GLY A 246 16.45 0.63 4.56
CA GLY A 246 16.10 1.91 5.15
C GLY A 246 15.03 2.68 4.36
N PRO A 247 14.49 3.74 4.97
CA PRO A 247 13.38 4.50 4.40
C PRO A 247 13.75 5.35 3.18
N GLU A 248 15.00 5.78 3.04
CA GLU A 248 15.48 6.52 1.86
C GLU A 248 15.35 5.69 0.58
N ALA A 249 15.72 4.41 0.65
CA ALA A 249 15.53 3.46 -0.45
C ALA A 249 14.05 3.25 -0.78
N GLY A 250 13.18 3.25 0.24
CA GLY A 250 11.74 3.17 0.05
C GLY A 250 11.18 4.35 -0.71
N VAL A 251 11.52 5.57 -0.29
CA VAL A 251 11.12 6.80 -0.99
C VAL A 251 11.57 6.76 -2.46
N ARG A 252 12.83 6.40 -2.73
CA ARG A 252 13.32 6.27 -4.12
C ARG A 252 12.51 5.25 -4.92
N ASN A 253 12.32 4.05 -4.39
CA ASN A 253 11.58 2.98 -5.06
C ASN A 253 10.12 3.37 -5.34
N ILE A 254 9.49 4.13 -4.44
CA ILE A 254 8.13 4.62 -4.61
C ILE A 254 8.05 5.57 -5.79
N PHE A 255 8.91 6.60 -5.83
CA PHE A 255 8.88 7.59 -6.90
C PHE A 255 9.37 7.02 -8.24
N GLU A 256 10.34 6.10 -8.26
CA GLU A 256 10.71 5.38 -9.48
C GLU A 256 9.55 4.55 -10.04
N HIS A 257 8.82 3.85 -9.18
CA HIS A 257 7.63 3.12 -9.59
C HIS A 257 6.54 4.05 -10.13
N ALA A 258 6.33 5.22 -9.50
CA ALA A 258 5.40 6.23 -10.00
C ALA A 258 5.79 6.77 -11.39
N ARG A 259 7.07 7.06 -11.60
CA ARG A 259 7.59 7.49 -12.91
C ARG A 259 7.37 6.44 -14.00
N ASN A 260 7.53 5.16 -13.67
CA ASN A 260 7.29 4.06 -14.61
C ASN A 260 5.79 3.82 -14.93
N HIS A 261 4.88 4.32 -14.09
CA HIS A 261 3.43 4.18 -14.26
C HIS A 261 2.75 5.49 -14.67
N ALA A 262 3.51 6.56 -14.92
CA ALA A 262 2.95 7.82 -15.37
C ALA A 262 2.22 7.65 -16.72
N PRO A 263 1.03 8.27 -16.91
CA PRO A 263 0.34 9.14 -15.96
C PRO A 263 -0.39 8.37 -14.84
N CYS A 264 -0.19 8.80 -13.59
CA CYS A 264 -0.70 8.11 -12.41
C CYS A 264 -1.08 9.05 -11.26
N ILE A 265 -1.85 8.52 -10.31
CA ILE A 265 -2.10 9.13 -9.00
C ILE A 265 -1.22 8.42 -7.97
N LEU A 266 -0.37 9.18 -7.28
CA LEU A 266 0.45 8.70 -6.16
C LEU A 266 -0.17 9.17 -4.84
N VAL A 267 -0.76 8.25 -4.08
CA VAL A 267 -1.36 8.51 -2.76
C VAL A 267 -0.36 8.20 -1.67
N ILE A 268 -0.13 9.15 -0.76
CA ILE A 268 0.77 8.99 0.39
C ILE A 268 0.00 9.39 1.66
N GLU A 269 -0.44 8.40 2.44
CA GLU A 269 -1.23 8.69 3.64
C GLU A 269 -0.38 8.90 4.89
N ASP A 270 -0.82 9.81 5.77
CA ASP A 270 -0.23 10.08 7.07
C ASP A 270 1.27 10.46 6.98
N ILE A 271 1.57 11.43 6.10
CA ILE A 271 2.95 11.90 5.87
C ILE A 271 3.61 12.45 7.14
N ASP A 272 2.85 12.89 8.13
CA ASP A 272 3.36 13.31 9.45
C ASP A 272 4.02 12.16 10.23
N SER A 273 3.58 10.92 10.01
CA SER A 273 4.18 9.74 10.63
C SER A 273 5.39 9.21 9.85
N MET A 274 5.41 9.40 8.52
CA MET A 274 6.44 8.83 7.64
C MET A 274 7.62 9.77 7.39
N VAL A 275 7.38 11.08 7.28
CA VAL A 275 8.41 12.06 6.95
C VAL A 275 9.14 12.51 8.22
N THR A 276 9.99 11.63 8.73
CA THR A 276 10.89 11.95 9.85
C THR A 276 12.01 12.90 9.44
N PRO A 277 12.66 13.61 10.39
CA PRO A 277 13.79 14.50 10.07
C PRO A 277 14.91 13.83 9.24
N ALA A 278 15.18 12.54 9.47
CA ALA A 278 16.21 11.79 8.74
C ALA A 278 15.87 11.57 7.25
N VAL A 279 14.58 11.40 6.92
CA VAL A 279 14.12 11.05 5.56
C VAL A 279 13.62 12.27 4.79
N ARG A 280 13.34 13.37 5.50
CA ARG A 280 12.72 14.58 4.97
C ARG A 280 13.41 15.13 3.72
N SER A 281 14.74 15.28 3.74
CA SER A 281 15.49 15.82 2.61
C SER A 281 15.35 14.93 1.37
N PHE A 282 15.41 13.61 1.54
CA PHE A 282 15.24 12.64 0.46
C PHE A 282 13.82 12.68 -0.12
N PHE A 283 12.80 12.70 0.73
CA PHE A 283 11.41 12.84 0.30
C PHE A 283 11.18 14.12 -0.50
N LEU A 284 11.68 15.25 0.01
CA LEU A 284 11.55 16.54 -0.67
C LEU A 284 12.28 16.56 -2.03
N ASN A 285 13.47 15.95 -2.12
CA ASN A 285 14.22 15.86 -3.37
C ASN A 285 13.46 15.05 -4.43
N GLU A 286 12.87 13.91 -4.04
CA GLU A 286 12.06 13.09 -4.95
C GLU A 286 10.74 13.78 -5.33
N LEU A 287 10.10 14.50 -4.40
CA LEU A 287 8.88 15.26 -4.66
C LEU A 287 9.11 16.46 -5.60
N ASP A 288 10.19 17.21 -5.38
CA ASP A 288 10.58 18.34 -6.23
C ASP A 288 10.87 17.87 -7.65
N GLY A 289 11.46 16.67 -7.79
CA GLY A 289 11.60 15.99 -9.06
C GLY A 289 12.53 16.74 -10.01
N LEU A 290 13.79 16.96 -9.61
CA LEU A 290 14.85 17.56 -10.43
C LEU A 290 15.06 16.88 -11.79
N GLY A 291 14.42 15.73 -12.03
CA GLY A 291 13.88 15.38 -13.34
C GLY A 291 12.82 14.30 -13.23
N LYS A 292 11.81 14.33 -14.11
CA LYS A 292 10.94 13.18 -14.50
C LYS A 292 9.66 12.87 -13.71
N ASN A 293 9.13 13.73 -12.84
CA ASN A 293 7.79 13.51 -12.26
C ASN A 293 6.63 13.94 -13.19
N GLU A 294 6.82 13.82 -14.49
CA GLU A 294 5.82 14.19 -15.50
C GLU A 294 4.63 13.21 -15.47
N GLY A 295 3.41 13.73 -15.50
CA GLY A 295 2.17 12.95 -15.45
C GLY A 295 1.81 12.42 -14.05
N ILE A 296 2.49 12.86 -12.99
CA ILE A 296 2.23 12.39 -11.63
C ILE A 296 1.38 13.42 -10.86
N LEU A 297 0.20 12.99 -10.41
CA LEU A 297 -0.61 13.68 -9.41
C LEU A 297 -0.33 13.07 -8.03
N THR A 298 0.36 13.80 -7.15
CA THR A 298 0.61 13.35 -5.79
C THR A 298 -0.50 13.83 -4.85
N ILE A 299 -1.14 12.93 -4.13
CA ILE A 299 -2.12 13.25 -3.10
C ILE A 299 -1.56 12.78 -1.76
N ALA A 300 -1.34 13.71 -0.82
CA ALA A 300 -0.85 13.39 0.51
C ALA A 300 -1.87 13.72 1.59
N THR A 301 -1.90 12.96 2.69
CA THR A 301 -2.72 13.27 3.86
C THR A 301 -1.87 13.50 5.10
N THR A 302 -2.35 14.35 6.00
CA THR A 302 -1.81 14.45 7.35
C THR A 302 -2.91 14.65 8.38
N ASN A 303 -2.76 14.00 9.52
CA ASN A 303 -3.63 14.19 10.68
C ASN A 303 -3.14 15.31 11.61
N HIS A 304 -1.87 15.70 11.46
CA HIS A 304 -1.15 16.63 12.31
C HIS A 304 -0.45 17.71 11.47
N PRO A 305 -1.19 18.66 10.87
CA PRO A 305 -0.60 19.73 10.06
C PRO A 305 0.52 20.50 10.78
N GLU A 306 0.42 20.62 12.12
CA GLU A 306 1.41 21.27 12.99
C GLU A 306 2.76 20.53 13.07
N ARG A 307 2.80 19.25 12.71
CA ARG A 307 4.03 18.42 12.70
C ARG A 307 4.71 18.40 11.33
N ILE A 308 4.05 18.94 10.30
CA ILE A 308 4.59 18.95 8.94
C ILE A 308 5.60 20.09 8.80
N ASP A 309 6.71 19.80 8.14
CA ASP A 309 7.75 20.78 7.83
C ASP A 309 7.24 21.93 6.95
N ASP A 310 7.67 23.15 7.25
CA ASP A 310 7.30 24.35 6.51
C ASP A 310 7.64 24.28 5.02
N ALA A 311 8.70 23.56 4.65
CA ALA A 311 9.06 23.41 3.25
C ALA A 311 8.08 22.48 2.50
N ILE A 312 7.39 21.57 3.18
CA ILE A 312 6.29 20.77 2.59
C ILE A 312 5.03 21.62 2.46
N LEU A 313 4.70 22.39 3.50
CA LEU A 313 3.50 23.22 3.52
C LEU A 313 3.61 24.42 2.58
N ASN A 314 4.65 25.23 2.73
CA ASN A 314 4.64 26.61 2.24
C ASN A 314 5.48 26.83 0.97
N ARG A 315 6.28 25.84 0.56
CA ARG A 315 7.09 25.98 -0.66
C ARG A 315 6.25 25.65 -1.91
N PRO A 316 6.11 26.58 -2.86
CA PRO A 316 5.44 26.31 -4.14
C PRO A 316 6.09 25.15 -4.91
N SER A 317 5.34 24.52 -5.81
CA SER A 317 5.71 23.38 -6.67
C SER A 317 5.74 21.99 -6.03
N ARG A 318 5.48 21.89 -4.71
CA ARG A 318 5.38 20.61 -3.97
C ARG A 318 3.93 20.19 -3.84
N PHE A 319 3.21 20.87 -2.95
CA PHE A 319 1.77 20.73 -2.75
C PHE A 319 1.10 22.08 -3.02
N ASP A 320 0.79 22.32 -4.29
CA ASP A 320 0.26 23.59 -4.77
C ASP A 320 -1.18 23.86 -4.33
N VAL A 321 -1.92 22.80 -3.99
CA VAL A 321 -3.29 22.89 -3.48
C VAL A 321 -3.42 22.21 -2.14
N LYS A 322 -4.11 22.86 -1.22
CA LYS A 322 -4.35 22.37 0.14
C LYS A 322 -5.85 22.31 0.41
N TYR A 323 -6.32 21.18 0.92
CA TYR A 323 -7.69 20.95 1.31
C TYR A 323 -7.75 20.73 2.81
N ASN A 324 -8.39 21.63 3.55
CA ASN A 324 -8.52 21.57 5.00
C ASN A 324 -9.81 20.87 5.41
N PHE A 325 -9.67 19.68 5.99
CA PHE A 325 -10.73 18.87 6.57
C PHE A 325 -10.87 19.22 8.05
N SER A 326 -11.68 20.24 8.34
CA SER A 326 -12.02 20.66 9.70
C SER A 326 -12.92 19.64 10.42
N LEU A 327 -13.05 19.79 11.74
CA LEU A 327 -14.13 19.13 12.47
C LEU A 327 -15.48 19.61 11.92
N PRO A 328 -16.49 18.72 11.82
CA PRO A 328 -17.81 19.09 11.34
C PRO A 328 -18.46 20.12 12.25
N ASP A 329 -19.03 21.15 11.64
CA ASP A 329 -19.87 22.13 12.33
C ASP A 329 -21.23 21.53 12.70
N PHE A 330 -22.08 22.32 13.35
CA PHE A 330 -23.40 21.88 13.77
C PHE A 330 -24.25 21.34 12.60
N ALA A 331 -24.19 21.99 11.43
CA ALA A 331 -24.96 21.60 10.26
C ALA A 331 -24.51 20.25 9.70
N LEU A 332 -23.20 20.05 9.54
CA LEU A 332 -22.61 18.80 9.07
C LEU A 332 -22.84 17.66 10.06
N ARG A 333 -22.73 17.91 11.38
CA ARG A 333 -23.05 16.90 12.40
C ARG A 333 -24.52 16.50 12.36
N THR A 334 -25.42 17.46 12.19
CA THR A 334 -26.87 17.21 12.04
C THR A 334 -27.14 16.35 10.81
N GLN A 335 -26.57 16.71 9.66
CA GLN A 335 -26.75 15.95 8.42
C GLN A 335 -26.20 14.52 8.54
N TYR A 336 -25.03 14.35 9.17
CA TYR A 336 -24.43 13.03 9.40
C TYR A 336 -25.28 12.18 10.35
N ALA A 337 -25.72 12.76 11.47
CA ALA A 337 -26.59 12.09 12.43
C ALA A 337 -27.92 11.67 11.79
N GLN A 338 -28.53 12.54 10.98
CA GLN A 338 -29.77 12.24 10.27
C GLN A 338 -29.63 11.02 9.34
N LYS A 339 -28.53 10.95 8.57
CA LYS A 339 -28.24 9.77 7.72
C LYS A 339 -28.16 8.48 8.55
N TRP A 340 -27.52 8.54 9.72
CA TRP A 340 -27.40 7.38 10.60
C TRP A 340 -28.70 7.00 11.31
N VAL A 341 -29.52 7.97 11.71
CA VAL A 341 -30.87 7.73 12.27
C VAL A 341 -31.72 6.98 11.25
N VAL A 342 -31.82 7.51 10.02
CA VAL A 342 -32.57 6.86 8.93
C VAL A 342 -32.03 5.46 8.63
N LYS A 343 -30.70 5.32 8.52
CA LYS A 343 -30.05 4.03 8.30
C LYS A 343 -30.42 3.05 9.40
N THR A 344 -30.33 3.46 10.66
CA THR A 344 -30.60 2.63 11.83
C THR A 344 -32.05 2.17 11.89
N SER A 345 -33.01 3.07 11.62
CA SER A 345 -34.44 2.72 11.57
C SER A 345 -34.79 1.79 10.43
N SER A 346 -34.04 1.85 9.33
CA SER A 346 -34.24 0.97 8.17
C SER A 346 -33.72 -0.45 8.36
N LEU A 347 -32.88 -0.70 9.39
CA LEU A 347 -32.31 -2.01 9.67
C LEU A 347 -33.41 -3.01 10.05
N ARG A 348 -33.41 -4.17 9.38
CA ARG A 348 -34.26 -5.31 9.71
C ARG A 348 -33.43 -6.33 10.48
N VAL A 349 -33.70 -6.51 11.77
CA VAL A 349 -32.97 -7.46 12.63
C VAL A 349 -33.80 -8.74 12.74
N ASN A 350 -33.59 -9.71 11.84
CA ASN A 350 -34.54 -10.81 11.59
C ASN A 350 -35.91 -10.34 11.06
N THR A 351 -36.70 -11.27 10.55
CA THR A 351 -37.84 -11.02 9.66
C THR A 351 -39.00 -10.18 10.24
N ASN A 352 -38.98 -9.84 11.53
CA ASN A 352 -40.08 -9.12 12.22
C ASN A 352 -39.63 -7.92 13.09
N TRP A 353 -38.41 -7.41 12.97
CA TRP A 353 -37.90 -6.40 13.92
C TRP A 353 -37.36 -5.13 13.27
N HIS A 354 -37.74 -3.99 13.86
CA HIS A 354 -37.31 -2.65 13.45
C HIS A 354 -36.99 -1.80 14.69
N ILE A 355 -35.90 -1.04 14.63
CA ILE A 355 -35.60 0.00 15.62
C ILE A 355 -36.52 1.19 15.31
N LYS A 356 -37.33 1.59 16.29
CA LYS A 356 -38.22 2.75 16.17
C LYS A 356 -37.79 3.83 17.14
N PHE A 357 -37.50 5.01 16.60
CA PHE A 357 -37.34 6.23 17.37
C PHE A 357 -38.71 6.90 17.56
N GLN A 358 -38.89 7.59 18.69
CA GLN A 358 -40.10 8.35 18.99
C GLN A 358 -40.06 9.75 18.37
N LYS A 359 -38.87 10.37 18.39
CA LYS A 359 -38.65 11.70 17.79
C LYS A 359 -38.60 11.61 16.28
N ALA A 360 -38.90 12.72 15.62
CA ALA A 360 -38.67 12.84 14.18
C ALA A 360 -37.17 12.77 13.88
N ASP A 361 -36.80 12.19 12.73
CA ASP A 361 -35.40 11.96 12.35
C ASP A 361 -34.54 13.24 12.43
N GLU A 362 -35.09 14.36 11.99
CA GLU A 362 -34.41 15.66 12.02
C GLU A 362 -34.25 16.20 13.45
N GLU A 363 -35.28 16.06 14.29
CA GLU A 363 -35.23 16.50 15.69
C GLU A 363 -34.19 15.71 16.48
N LEU A 364 -34.19 14.38 16.35
CA LEU A 364 -33.22 13.52 17.02
C LEU A 364 -31.79 13.81 16.52
N ALA A 365 -31.61 14.03 15.22
CA ALA A 365 -30.32 14.38 14.65
C ALA A 365 -29.77 15.72 15.19
N GLN A 366 -30.64 16.73 15.35
CA GLN A 366 -30.27 18.01 15.96
C GLN A 366 -29.86 17.83 17.43
N ASP A 367 -30.57 16.99 18.19
CA ASP A 367 -30.21 16.72 19.59
C ASP A 367 -28.86 16.00 19.70
N VAL A 368 -28.59 15.03 18.84
CA VAL A 368 -27.26 14.40 18.74
C VAL A 368 -26.19 15.45 18.40
N ALA A 369 -26.44 16.33 17.43
CA ALA A 369 -25.49 17.36 17.01
C ALA A 369 -25.15 18.39 18.11
N LYS A 370 -26.12 18.71 19.00
CA LYS A 370 -25.92 19.57 20.18
C LYS A 370 -24.98 18.93 21.21
N LEU A 371 -25.08 17.61 21.41
CA LEU A 371 -24.29 16.87 22.41
C LEU A 371 -22.87 16.51 21.95
N THR A 372 -22.62 16.60 20.64
CA THR A 372 -21.39 16.11 19.98
C THR A 372 -20.50 17.23 19.45
N ASP A 373 -20.50 18.37 20.13
CA ASP A 373 -19.65 19.49 19.72
C ASP A 373 -18.16 19.14 19.77
N GLY A 374 -17.44 19.52 18.71
CA GLY A 374 -16.02 19.20 18.53
C GLY A 374 -15.70 17.73 18.25
N TRP A 375 -16.69 16.90 17.88
CA TRP A 375 -16.47 15.51 17.47
C TRP A 375 -16.14 15.41 15.98
N SER A 376 -15.34 14.41 15.60
CA SER A 376 -15.15 14.04 14.18
C SER A 376 -16.27 13.11 13.68
N PHE A 377 -16.38 12.94 12.36
CA PHE A 377 -17.32 11.97 11.79
C PHE A 377 -17.04 10.53 12.25
N ALA A 378 -15.78 10.17 12.51
CA ALA A 378 -15.45 8.86 13.06
C ALA A 378 -16.01 8.64 14.46
N PHE A 379 -15.94 9.67 15.34
CA PHE A 379 -16.56 9.59 16.66
C PHE A 379 -18.09 9.54 16.58
N LEU A 380 -18.70 10.31 15.67
CA LEU A 380 -20.15 10.21 15.42
C LEU A 380 -20.56 8.82 14.94
N LYS A 381 -19.80 8.23 14.00
CA LYS A 381 -20.01 6.85 13.55
C LYS A 381 -19.92 5.87 14.72
N GLU A 382 -18.91 6.02 15.58
CA GLU A 382 -18.72 5.16 16.74
C GLU A 382 -19.89 5.23 17.73
N LEU A 383 -20.49 6.42 17.94
CA LEU A 383 -21.72 6.55 18.74
C LEU A 383 -22.84 5.64 18.21
N PHE A 384 -23.12 5.68 16.91
CA PHE A 384 -24.18 4.84 16.32
C PHE A 384 -23.81 3.35 16.29
N VAL A 385 -22.54 3.01 16.08
CA VAL A 385 -22.09 1.61 16.13
C VAL A 385 -22.20 1.06 17.56
N SER A 386 -21.74 1.82 18.55
CA SER A 386 -21.86 1.47 19.97
C SER A 386 -23.32 1.32 20.41
N PHE A 387 -24.20 2.20 19.92
CA PHE A 387 -25.64 2.09 20.09
C PHE A 387 -26.20 0.78 19.54
N LEU A 388 -25.87 0.43 18.29
CA LEU A 388 -26.29 -0.83 17.66
C LEU A 388 -25.74 -2.06 18.38
N LEU A 389 -24.50 -2.01 18.86
CA LEU A 389 -23.89 -3.09 19.64
C LEU A 389 -24.60 -3.29 20.98
N ARG A 390 -24.98 -2.20 21.66
CA ARG A 390 -25.79 -2.26 22.88
C ARG A 390 -27.14 -2.94 22.61
N ILE A 391 -27.83 -2.54 21.55
CA ILE A 391 -29.09 -3.18 21.14
C ILE A 391 -28.89 -4.67 20.85
N ALA A 392 -27.80 -5.03 20.17
CA ALA A 392 -27.50 -6.42 19.82
C ALA A 392 -27.19 -7.28 21.06
N HIS A 393 -26.60 -6.70 22.11
CA HIS A 393 -26.26 -7.40 23.35
C HIS A 393 -27.46 -7.55 24.30
N ASP A 394 -28.17 -6.45 24.53
CA ASP A 394 -29.24 -6.39 25.54
C ASP A 394 -30.54 -7.05 25.03
N GLY A 395 -30.72 -7.15 23.71
CA GLY A 395 -32.00 -7.52 23.09
C GLY A 395 -33.08 -6.44 23.32
N LEU A 396 -34.22 -6.54 22.61
CA LEU A 396 -35.41 -5.73 22.94
C LEU A 396 -36.46 -6.57 23.69
N PRO A 397 -37.29 -5.97 24.57
CA PRO A 397 -37.30 -4.55 24.93
C PRO A 397 -36.04 -4.16 25.70
N LEU A 398 -35.51 -2.96 25.40
CA LEU A 398 -34.32 -2.44 26.08
C LEU A 398 -34.70 -2.26 27.53
N LYS A 399 -34.07 -3.05 28.42
CA LYS A 399 -34.25 -2.90 29.85
C LYS A 399 -33.09 -2.06 30.37
N GLY A 400 -33.40 -0.95 31.02
CA GLY A 400 -32.41 -0.20 31.78
C GLY A 400 -31.88 -1.04 32.95
N ASP A 401 -30.82 -0.56 33.62
CA ASP A 401 -30.20 -1.25 34.77
C ASP A 401 -31.21 -1.57 35.91
N ASN A 402 -32.32 -0.83 35.97
CA ASN A 402 -33.40 -0.99 36.95
C ASN A 402 -34.57 -1.89 36.47
N GLY A 403 -34.54 -2.39 35.22
CA GLY A 403 -35.58 -3.24 34.63
C GLY A 403 -36.70 -2.51 33.88
N ASP A 404 -36.68 -1.17 33.84
CA ASP A 404 -37.64 -0.34 33.08
C ASP A 404 -37.38 -0.39 31.56
N VAL A 405 -38.44 -0.21 30.76
CA VAL A 405 -38.32 -0.14 29.30
C VAL A 405 -37.74 1.21 28.89
N GLU A 406 -36.52 1.21 28.33
CA GLU A 406 -35.87 2.41 27.78
C GLU A 406 -36.23 2.60 26.29
N PHE A 407 -36.48 3.84 25.87
CA PHE A 407 -36.68 4.16 24.46
C PHE A 407 -35.34 4.28 23.72
N ALA A 408 -35.35 3.96 22.43
CA ALA A 408 -34.17 3.99 21.58
C ALA A 408 -33.51 5.39 21.53
N ASP A 409 -34.34 6.44 21.51
CA ASP A 409 -33.93 7.84 21.55
C ASP A 409 -33.13 8.15 22.82
N ASP A 410 -33.64 7.75 23.98
CA ASP A 410 -33.04 8.02 25.28
C ASP A 410 -31.69 7.32 25.41
N ILE A 411 -31.60 6.06 24.96
CA ILE A 411 -30.34 5.31 24.98
C ILE A 411 -29.28 5.98 24.12
N LEU A 412 -29.63 6.38 22.89
CA LEU A 412 -28.71 7.04 21.98
C LEU A 412 -28.21 8.36 22.57
N LEU A 413 -29.12 9.18 23.12
CA LEU A 413 -28.78 10.48 23.70
C LEU A 413 -27.97 10.34 25.00
N GLN A 414 -28.31 9.39 25.87
CA GLN A 414 -27.52 9.09 27.08
C GLN A 414 -26.11 8.61 26.72
N GLN A 415 -25.97 7.76 25.69
CA GLN A 415 -24.65 7.34 25.20
C GLN A 415 -23.85 8.52 24.64
N ALA A 416 -24.47 9.39 23.85
CA ALA A 416 -23.83 10.60 23.33
C ALA A 416 -23.33 11.48 24.48
N GLN A 417 -24.15 11.69 25.51
CA GLN A 417 -23.78 12.48 26.69
C GLN A 417 -22.63 11.83 27.48
N ARG A 418 -22.68 10.51 27.69
CA ARG A 418 -21.61 9.76 28.38
C ARG A 418 -20.28 9.89 27.65
N LEU A 419 -20.25 9.62 26.35
CA LEU A 419 -19.03 9.72 25.53
C LEU A 419 -18.52 11.17 25.46
N SER A 420 -19.41 12.15 25.36
CA SER A 420 -19.04 13.57 25.31
C SER A 420 -18.34 14.00 26.60
N SER A 421 -18.85 13.56 27.76
CA SER A 421 -18.22 13.82 29.06
C SER A 421 -16.83 13.18 29.21
N GLN A 422 -16.56 12.06 28.55
CA GLN A 422 -15.25 11.39 28.57
C GLN A 422 -14.23 12.14 27.71
N ILE A 423 -14.65 12.62 26.53
CA ILE A 423 -13.78 13.38 25.62
C ILE A 423 -13.35 14.71 26.24
N VAL A 424 -14.28 15.43 26.90
CA VAL A 424 -13.94 16.67 27.61
C VAL A 424 -12.90 16.43 28.69
N LYS A 425 -13.08 15.38 29.51
CA LYS A 425 -12.10 14.99 30.54
C LYS A 425 -10.73 14.64 29.95
N ALA A 426 -10.68 13.98 28.80
CA ALA A 426 -9.42 13.64 28.13
C ALA A 426 -8.68 14.89 27.62
N LYS A 427 -9.41 15.84 26.99
CA LYS A 427 -8.82 17.12 26.54
C LYS A 427 -8.30 17.96 27.71
N ASP A 428 -9.01 17.97 28.84
CA ASP A 428 -8.56 18.67 30.05
C ASP A 428 -7.30 18.04 30.68
N LEU A 429 -7.09 16.74 30.49
CA LEU A 429 -5.88 16.02 30.92
C LEU A 429 -4.71 16.30 29.98
N GLU A 430 -4.91 16.24 28.66
CA GLU A 430 -3.89 16.59 27.67
C GLU A 430 -3.45 18.06 27.80
N ALA A 431 -4.38 18.99 28.02
CA ALA A 431 -4.07 20.40 28.26
C ALA A 431 -3.27 20.65 29.56
N LYS A 432 -3.31 19.72 30.53
CA LYS A 432 -2.52 19.78 31.76
C LYS A 432 -1.12 19.18 31.59
N GLU A 433 -0.95 18.21 30.69
CA GLU A 433 0.34 17.61 30.37
C GLU A 433 1.19 18.49 29.43
N VAL A 434 0.57 19.33 28.61
CA VAL A 434 1.26 20.35 27.80
C VAL A 434 1.57 21.60 28.64
N LYS A 435 2.42 21.46 29.66
CA LYS A 435 3.19 22.59 30.21
C LYS A 435 4.59 22.56 29.60
N PRO A 436 5.15 23.69 29.13
CA PRO A 436 6.46 23.70 28.49
C PRO A 436 7.55 23.17 29.42
N LEU A 437 8.31 22.17 28.94
CA LEU A 437 9.61 21.78 29.49
C LEU A 437 10.65 22.88 29.18
N GLU A 438 10.47 24.07 29.74
CA GLU A 438 11.46 25.16 29.72
C GLU A 438 11.73 25.64 31.15
N GLU A 439 12.17 24.75 32.06
CA GLU A 439 12.83 25.20 33.30
C GLU A 439 13.67 24.12 34.02
N GLN A 440 14.07 23.04 33.35
CA GLN A 440 15.02 22.05 33.92
C GLN A 440 16.11 21.65 32.93
N ALA A 441 16.90 22.64 32.49
CA ALA A 441 18.15 22.38 31.77
C ALA A 441 19.28 23.22 32.38
N SER A 442 19.67 22.89 33.60
CA SER A 442 20.98 23.24 34.14
C SER A 442 21.54 22.09 34.97
N ILE A 443 21.73 20.93 34.33
CA ILE A 443 22.62 19.89 34.86
C ILE A 443 23.64 19.57 33.77
N SER A 444 24.87 20.00 34.02
CA SER A 444 26.03 19.77 33.17
C SER A 444 26.30 18.27 33.05
N PHE A 445 26.11 17.69 31.87
CA PHE A 445 26.61 16.36 31.55
C PHE A 445 28.12 16.44 31.24
N ARG A 446 28.96 15.95 32.15
CA ARG A 446 30.33 15.52 31.82
C ARG A 446 30.26 14.11 31.23
N PRO A 447 30.91 13.81 30.09
CA PRO A 447 30.96 12.44 29.59
C PRO A 447 31.91 11.60 30.46
N GLN A 448 31.37 10.65 31.22
CA GLN A 448 32.16 9.59 31.82
C GLN A 448 32.37 8.47 30.81
N ALA A 449 33.64 8.15 30.56
CA ALA A 449 34.06 7.04 29.72
C ALA A 449 33.54 5.70 30.29
N PHE A 450 32.83 4.95 29.47
CA PHE A 450 32.46 3.56 29.75
C PHE A 450 33.73 2.67 29.66
N GLN A 451 34.11 2.06 30.77
CA GLN A 451 34.99 0.88 30.75
C GLN A 451 34.15 -0.39 30.84
N PRO A 452 34.40 -1.42 30.01
CA PRO A 452 33.70 -2.69 30.10
C PRO A 452 34.27 -3.53 31.25
N THR A 453 33.50 -3.70 32.33
CA THR A 453 33.80 -4.68 33.38
C THR A 453 33.39 -6.08 32.93
N PHE A 454 34.40 -6.95 32.87
CA PHE A 454 34.25 -8.40 32.71
C PHE A 454 33.50 -9.02 33.90
N LEU A 455 32.48 -9.82 33.63
CA LEU A 455 31.96 -10.84 34.53
C LEU A 455 32.38 -12.21 33.97
N ARG A 456 33.39 -12.79 34.61
CA ARG A 456 33.77 -14.21 34.51
C ARG A 456 33.36 -14.89 35.83
N GLU A 457 33.10 -16.19 35.72
CA GLU A 457 32.69 -17.16 36.76
C GLU A 457 31.17 -17.20 36.96
N GLU A 458 30.46 -18.32 36.84
CA GLU A 458 30.81 -19.75 36.83
C GLU A 458 29.82 -20.50 35.92
N LEU A 459 30.30 -21.47 35.14
CA LEU A 459 29.71 -22.81 34.97
C LEU A 459 30.57 -23.57 33.96
N GLY A 460 31.23 -24.61 34.46
CA GLY A 460 32.18 -25.43 33.72
C GLY A 460 31.54 -26.20 32.58
N ALA A 461 32.16 -26.11 31.40
CA ALA A 461 32.15 -27.17 30.41
C ALA A 461 33.44 -27.04 29.59
N THR A 462 34.35 -27.97 29.87
CA THR A 462 35.55 -28.23 29.08
C THR A 462 35.18 -28.51 27.62
N PHE A 463 35.65 -27.70 26.69
CA PHE A 463 35.82 -28.12 25.30
C PHE A 463 37.26 -27.89 24.87
N HIS A 464 37.92 -29.01 24.59
CA HIS A 464 39.25 -29.08 24.02
C HIS A 464 39.31 -28.31 22.70
N SER A 465 40.28 -27.40 22.61
CA SER A 465 40.79 -26.89 21.35
C SER A 465 41.75 -27.93 20.76
N ASP A 466 41.38 -28.53 19.64
CA ASP A 466 42.35 -29.02 18.67
C ASP A 466 42.14 -28.26 17.36
N SER A 467 43.04 -27.31 17.20
CA SER A 467 43.74 -26.85 16.01
C SER A 467 43.41 -27.42 14.62
N PHE A 468 43.54 -26.50 13.64
CA PHE A 468 44.14 -26.62 12.31
C PHE A 468 43.25 -26.42 11.06
N PHE A 469 43.69 -25.40 10.31
CA PHE A 469 43.55 -25.08 8.87
C PHE A 469 42.22 -24.54 8.32
#